data_AF-A0A497KY53-F1
#
_entry.id   AF-A0A497KY53-F1
#
_cell.length_a   1.000
_cell.length_b   1.000
_cell.length_c   1.000
_cell.angle_alpha   90.00
_cell.angle_beta   90.00
_cell.angle_gamma   90.00
#
_symmetry.space_group_name_H-M   'P 1'
#
loop_
_entity.id
_entity.type
_entity.pdbx_description
1 polymer ?
#
loop_
_entity_poly.entity_id
_entity_poly.type
_entity_poly.pdbx_seq_one_letter_code
_entity_poly.pdbx_strand_id
1 'polypeptide(L)'
;MGVFDPYTGVDTVFLPETKILSTGEEVVATPRPMPGSIAFLSQSGAFGAAALDYMTGIQLGLSKFVSFGNRCDVNEADILEYLKDDENTKVILMYIEGVEDGRRFMEVAREVTRRKPVVALKSGRTSAGARAAKSHTGSIAGVDEVYEAAFSQCGIIRARNMEQFFDIGRALALQPPARGPNIAIITDAGGPGIMAVDECELRGLRVPELSEEAKARLRELMEEGKIPPFAAIGNPIDLTGSATAEMFEEALRIALEDPDIHGVIVMGLHHVPALSEDYVDRVAAIAERYGKPVVACDIGETEMAVYIRRKFDKYGIPACESPEDAATVMAALVAYGCYLMKVGVLR
;
A
#
# COMPACT_ATOMS: atom_id res chain seq x y z
N MET A 1 22.61 10.19 8.47
CA MET A 1 22.52 9.73 7.06
C MET A 1 22.40 10.89 6.11
N GLY A 2 21.52 11.86 6.38
CA GLY A 2 21.36 13.05 5.54
C GLY A 2 19.90 13.24 5.12
N VAL A 3 19.69 14.15 4.17
CA VAL A 3 18.43 14.39 3.48
C VAL A 3 18.62 14.18 1.98
N PHE A 4 17.58 13.75 1.30
CA PHE A 4 17.56 13.59 -0.15
C PHE A 4 16.24 14.07 -0.74
N ASP A 5 16.31 14.86 -1.80
CA ASP A 5 15.18 15.40 -2.55
C ASP A 5 15.44 15.19 -4.06
N PRO A 6 14.82 14.18 -4.67
CA PRO A 6 15.02 13.88 -6.08
C PRO A 6 14.44 14.93 -7.03
N TYR A 7 13.59 15.85 -6.57
CA TYR A 7 12.99 16.88 -7.41
C TYR A 7 13.88 18.13 -7.52
N THR A 8 14.61 18.47 -6.46
CA THR A 8 15.53 19.62 -6.45
C THR A 8 16.99 19.24 -6.71
N GLY A 9 17.33 17.95 -6.59
CA GLY A 9 18.69 17.45 -6.69
C GLY A 9 19.51 17.61 -5.42
N VAL A 10 18.89 18.02 -4.30
CA VAL A 10 19.56 18.03 -3.00
C VAL A 10 19.82 16.58 -2.57
N ASP A 11 21.08 16.20 -2.48
CA ASP A 11 21.52 14.93 -1.90
C ASP A 11 22.65 15.18 -0.90
N THR A 12 22.34 14.98 0.39
CA THR A 12 23.34 15.02 1.46
C THR A 12 23.59 13.63 2.06
N VAL A 13 23.17 12.56 1.39
CA VAL A 13 23.41 11.18 1.81
C VAL A 13 24.88 10.86 1.57
N PHE A 14 25.62 10.58 2.65
CA PHE A 14 27.07 10.37 2.57
C PHE A 14 27.48 8.96 2.13
N LEU A 15 26.54 8.00 2.10
CA LEU A 15 26.85 6.64 1.65
C LEU A 15 27.00 6.59 0.13
N PRO A 16 27.99 5.86 -0.40
CA PRO A 16 28.20 5.75 -1.83
C PRO A 16 27.04 4.98 -2.47
N GLU A 17 26.65 5.38 -3.68
CA GLU A 17 25.61 4.69 -4.45
C GLU A 17 26.05 3.28 -4.84
N THR A 18 27.33 3.11 -5.17
CA THR A 18 27.93 1.86 -5.60
C THR A 18 29.09 1.43 -4.70
N LYS A 19 29.44 0.15 -4.78
CA LYS A 19 30.64 -0.42 -4.15
C LYS A 19 31.34 -1.37 -5.11
N ILE A 20 32.65 -1.47 -4.97
CA ILE A 20 33.47 -2.46 -5.70
C ILE A 20 33.62 -3.70 -4.83
N LEU A 21 33.16 -4.84 -5.34
CA LEU A 21 33.32 -6.15 -4.72
C LEU A 21 34.79 -6.59 -4.76
N SER A 22 35.15 -7.58 -3.95
CA SER A 22 36.49 -8.19 -4.00
C SER A 22 36.81 -8.83 -5.37
N THR A 23 35.79 -9.13 -6.18
CA THR A 23 35.90 -9.60 -7.57
C THR A 23 36.27 -8.50 -8.56
N GLY A 24 36.24 -7.22 -8.15
CA GLY A 24 36.41 -6.05 -9.01
C GLY A 24 35.12 -5.55 -9.66
N GLU A 25 33.99 -6.24 -9.45
CA GLU A 25 32.69 -5.84 -9.97
C GLU A 25 32.12 -4.65 -9.18
N GLU A 26 31.61 -3.64 -9.89
CA GLU A 26 30.87 -2.53 -9.29
C GLU A 26 29.38 -2.88 -9.18
N VAL A 27 28.84 -2.79 -7.96
CA VAL A 27 27.43 -3.10 -7.67
C VAL A 27 26.74 -1.93 -6.98
N VAL A 28 25.42 -1.81 -7.20
CA VAL A 28 24.57 -0.87 -6.47
C VAL A 28 24.50 -1.27 -4.99
N ALA A 29 24.64 -0.30 -4.10
CA ALA A 29 24.72 -0.54 -2.64
C ALA A 29 23.84 0.40 -1.82
N THR A 30 23.73 1.69 -2.20
CA THR A 30 22.80 2.63 -1.55
C THR A 30 22.24 3.56 -2.61
N PRO A 31 21.36 3.03 -3.49
CA PRO A 31 20.80 3.81 -4.58
C PRO A 31 19.93 4.95 -4.04
N ARG A 32 19.71 5.95 -4.88
CA ARG A 32 18.74 7.03 -4.63
C ARG A 32 17.46 6.69 -5.38
N PRO A 33 16.33 6.43 -4.69
CA PRO A 33 15.06 6.17 -5.35
C PRO A 33 14.68 7.30 -6.31
N MET A 34 14.06 6.93 -7.42
CA MET A 34 13.58 7.88 -8.43
C MET A 34 12.54 8.85 -7.86
N PRO A 35 12.30 10.01 -8.51
CA PRO A 35 11.20 10.89 -8.14
C PRO A 35 9.86 10.14 -8.05
N GLY A 36 9.12 10.39 -6.97
CA GLY A 36 7.82 9.81 -6.69
C GLY A 36 7.10 10.61 -5.60
N SER A 37 6.01 10.07 -5.07
CA SER A 37 5.11 10.83 -4.19
C SER A 37 5.19 10.47 -2.70
N ILE A 38 6.14 9.62 -2.31
CA ILE A 38 6.30 9.16 -0.93
C ILE A 38 7.41 9.93 -0.23
N ALA A 39 7.12 10.57 0.90
CA ALA A 39 8.17 11.07 1.78
C ALA A 39 8.53 9.97 2.79
N PHE A 40 9.81 9.67 2.96
CA PHE A 40 10.28 8.68 3.92
C PHE A 40 11.12 9.33 5.03
N LEU A 41 10.63 9.20 6.26
CA LEU A 41 11.24 9.70 7.48
C LEU A 41 11.80 8.53 8.29
N SER A 42 13.09 8.58 8.62
CA SER A 42 13.71 7.53 9.45
C SER A 42 14.49 8.07 10.63
N GLN A 43 14.10 7.63 11.83
CA GLN A 43 14.89 7.84 13.04
C GLN A 43 16.16 6.96 13.05
N SER A 44 16.13 5.79 12.40
CA SER A 44 17.31 4.92 12.27
C SER A 44 18.07 5.20 10.99
N GLY A 45 19.36 5.56 11.11
CA GLY A 45 20.22 5.76 9.96
C GLY A 45 20.45 4.48 9.15
N ALA A 46 20.70 3.36 9.83
CA ALA A 46 20.97 2.07 9.18
C ALA A 46 19.71 1.54 8.45
N PHE A 47 18.55 1.60 9.11
CA PHE A 47 17.29 1.23 8.45
C PHE A 47 16.98 2.20 7.30
N GLY A 48 17.26 3.50 7.48
CA GLY A 48 17.11 4.50 6.42
C GLY A 48 17.90 4.15 5.16
N ALA A 49 19.17 3.75 5.32
CA ALA A 49 20.01 3.31 4.20
C ALA A 49 19.45 2.05 3.51
N ALA A 50 19.08 1.03 4.29
CA ALA A 50 18.52 -0.22 3.76
C ALA A 50 17.17 0.01 3.06
N ALA A 51 16.37 0.95 3.56
CA ALA A 51 15.09 1.32 2.96
C ALA A 51 15.25 2.02 1.61
N LEU A 52 16.28 2.86 1.40
CA LEU A 52 16.55 3.46 0.08
C LEU A 52 16.83 2.39 -0.98
N ASP A 53 17.60 1.36 -0.61
CA ASP A 53 17.86 0.19 -1.46
C ASP A 53 16.58 -0.61 -1.72
N TYR A 54 15.85 -0.98 -0.65
CA TYR A 54 14.59 -1.73 -0.75
C TYR A 54 13.58 -1.02 -1.66
N MET A 55 13.32 0.27 -1.43
CA MET A 55 12.40 1.09 -2.23
C MET A 55 12.83 1.15 -3.69
N THR A 56 14.14 1.25 -3.98
CA THR A 56 14.64 1.21 -5.36
C THR A 56 14.36 -0.16 -6.01
N GLY A 57 14.60 -1.26 -5.30
CA GLY A 57 14.35 -2.62 -5.78
C GLY A 57 12.89 -2.88 -6.15
N ILE A 58 11.96 -2.35 -5.35
CA ILE A 58 10.51 -2.45 -5.61
C ILE A 58 9.96 -1.26 -6.43
N GLN A 59 10.82 -0.42 -7.01
CA GLN A 59 10.48 0.72 -7.86
C GLN A 59 9.56 1.77 -7.20
N LEU A 60 9.68 1.92 -5.88
CA LEU A 60 8.92 2.88 -5.09
C LEU A 60 9.67 4.22 -5.01
N GLY A 61 9.17 5.22 -5.73
CA GLY A 61 9.81 6.54 -5.82
C GLY A 61 9.60 7.42 -4.58
N LEU A 62 10.52 8.37 -4.37
CA LEU A 62 10.51 9.31 -3.26
C LEU A 62 10.17 10.74 -3.68
N SER A 63 9.48 11.46 -2.80
CA SER A 63 9.42 12.93 -2.83
C SER A 63 10.51 13.52 -1.96
N LYS A 64 10.76 12.95 -0.79
CA LYS A 64 11.81 13.34 0.17
C LYS A 64 12.27 12.14 0.97
N PHE A 65 13.54 12.09 1.32
CA PHE A 65 14.06 11.25 2.39
C PHE A 65 14.70 12.13 3.46
N VAL A 66 14.35 11.87 4.73
CA VAL A 66 14.90 12.60 5.87
C VAL A 66 15.31 11.60 6.95
N SER A 67 16.62 11.52 7.20
CA SER A 67 17.13 10.83 8.39
C SER A 67 17.40 11.83 9.50
N PHE A 68 16.55 11.82 10.51
CA PHE A 68 16.56 12.81 11.61
C PHE A 68 17.21 12.31 12.90
N GLY A 69 17.55 11.01 12.98
CA GLY A 69 18.49 10.46 13.96
C GLY A 69 18.12 10.77 15.42
N ASN A 70 19.04 11.44 16.13
CA ASN A 70 18.88 11.79 17.55
C ASN A 70 17.84 12.89 17.80
N ARG A 71 17.44 13.63 16.75
CA ARG A 71 16.40 14.67 16.83
C ARG A 71 16.64 15.74 17.91
N CYS A 72 17.88 16.18 18.04
CA CYS A 72 18.26 17.16 19.07
C CYS A 72 17.58 18.54 18.91
N ASP A 73 17.03 18.84 17.74
CA ASP A 73 16.38 20.10 17.41
C ASP A 73 15.14 19.80 16.52
N VAL A 74 15.34 19.70 15.20
CA VAL A 74 14.30 19.29 14.26
C VAL A 74 13.88 17.84 14.52
N ASN A 75 12.58 17.62 14.73
CA ASN A 75 11.98 16.32 15.02
C ASN A 75 10.85 15.97 14.05
N GLU A 76 10.23 14.81 14.26
CA GLU A 76 9.14 14.27 13.44
C GLU A 76 7.94 15.22 13.29
N ALA A 77 7.60 16.02 14.32
CA ALA A 77 6.50 16.95 14.23
C ALA A 77 6.83 18.13 13.31
N ASP A 78 8.04 18.69 13.40
CA ASP A 78 8.49 19.77 12.50
C ASP A 78 8.49 19.30 11.04
N ILE A 79 8.96 18.08 10.80
CA ILE A 79 9.04 17.51 9.45
C ILE A 79 7.64 17.22 8.90
N LEU A 80 6.73 16.67 9.71
CA LEU A 80 5.33 16.45 9.33
C LEU A 80 4.64 17.76 8.97
N GLU A 81 4.88 18.83 9.73
CA GLU A 81 4.32 20.16 9.45
C GLU A 81 4.80 20.72 8.12
N TYR A 82 6.10 20.60 7.82
CA TYR A 82 6.65 20.95 6.51
C TYR A 82 6.03 20.12 5.37
N LEU A 83 5.96 18.79 5.54
CA LEU A 83 5.44 17.88 4.51
C LEU A 83 3.93 18.02 4.31
N LYS A 84 3.20 18.62 5.25
CA LYS A 84 1.76 18.92 5.12
C LYS A 84 1.46 19.69 3.84
N ASP A 85 2.32 20.65 3.50
CA ASP A 85 2.12 21.61 2.42
C ASP A 85 3.06 21.38 1.22
N ASP A 86 3.93 20.36 1.25
CA ASP A 86 4.79 20.00 0.10
C ASP A 86 3.99 19.38 -1.06
N GLU A 87 4.01 19.98 -2.24
CA GLU A 87 3.17 19.53 -3.37
C GLU A 87 3.57 18.16 -3.94
N ASN A 88 4.84 17.77 -3.80
CA ASN A 88 5.34 16.49 -4.31
C ASN A 88 4.98 15.30 -3.39
N THR A 89 4.84 15.53 -2.09
CA THR A 89 4.47 14.48 -1.14
C THR A 89 2.96 14.23 -1.12
N LYS A 90 2.56 13.01 -1.47
CA LYS A 90 1.20 12.48 -1.27
C LYS A 90 1.08 11.60 -0.03
N VAL A 91 2.11 10.80 0.29
CA VAL A 91 2.11 9.84 1.41
C VAL A 91 3.37 10.02 2.25
N ILE A 92 3.26 9.85 3.57
CA ILE A 92 4.40 9.93 4.48
C ILE A 92 4.61 8.58 5.17
N LEU A 93 5.78 7.99 4.95
CA LEU A 93 6.26 6.80 5.63
C LEU A 93 7.20 7.21 6.77
N MET A 94 6.96 6.73 7.99
CA MET A 94 7.75 7.09 9.15
C MET A 94 8.19 5.87 9.97
N TYR A 95 9.50 5.65 10.06
CA TYR A 95 10.09 4.71 11.00
C TYR A 95 10.40 5.41 12.33
N ILE A 96 9.75 4.95 13.42
CA ILE A 96 9.80 5.57 14.75
C ILE A 96 10.38 4.59 15.77
N GLU A 97 11.36 5.06 16.55
CA GLU A 97 11.86 4.36 17.74
C GLU A 97 11.22 4.91 19.02
N GLY A 98 10.97 6.22 19.06
CA GLY A 98 10.21 6.90 20.12
C GLY A 98 9.77 8.29 19.69
N VAL A 99 8.99 8.97 20.53
CA VAL A 99 8.54 10.36 20.37
C VAL A 99 8.69 11.02 21.74
N GLU A 100 9.36 12.16 21.81
CA GLU A 100 9.57 12.92 23.05
C GLU A 100 8.37 13.81 23.37
N ASP A 101 8.03 14.75 22.48
CA ASP A 101 6.83 15.59 22.61
C ASP A 101 5.60 14.94 21.95
N GLY A 102 5.03 13.97 22.64
CA GLY A 102 3.87 13.23 22.17
C GLY A 102 2.62 14.09 21.91
N ARG A 103 2.44 15.20 22.64
CA ARG A 103 1.27 16.07 22.46
C ARG A 103 1.37 16.84 21.16
N ARG A 104 2.50 17.52 20.95
CA ARG A 104 2.77 18.24 19.70
C ARG A 104 2.73 17.31 18.50
N PHE A 105 3.34 16.12 18.61
CA PHE A 105 3.29 15.11 17.56
C PHE A 105 1.86 14.75 17.17
N MET A 106 0.99 14.49 18.15
CA MET A 106 -0.41 14.13 17.89
C MET A 106 -1.23 15.30 17.32
N GLU A 107 -0.95 16.53 17.75
CA GLU A 107 -1.58 17.73 17.20
C GLU A 107 -1.25 17.89 15.71
N VAL A 108 0.05 17.88 15.36
CA VAL A 108 0.50 18.00 13.97
C VAL A 108 0.04 16.81 13.12
N ALA A 109 0.18 15.58 13.63
CA ALA A 109 -0.23 14.39 12.91
C ALA A 109 -1.71 14.43 12.51
N ARG A 110 -2.61 14.90 13.39
CA ARG A 110 -4.04 15.04 13.06
C ARG A 110 -4.29 16.04 11.93
N GLU A 111 -3.53 17.13 11.87
CA GLU A 111 -3.67 18.08 10.77
C GLU A 111 -3.19 17.48 9.45
N VAL A 112 -2.06 16.77 9.49
CA VAL A 112 -1.46 16.16 8.30
C VAL A 112 -2.33 15.04 7.74
N THR A 113 -2.79 14.12 8.58
CA THR A 113 -3.59 12.96 8.15
C THR A 113 -4.96 13.32 7.60
N ARG A 114 -5.45 14.54 7.82
CA ARG A 114 -6.65 15.05 7.13
C ARG A 114 -6.41 15.34 5.65
N ARG A 115 -5.15 15.45 5.23
CA ARG A 115 -4.76 15.78 3.84
C ARG A 115 -3.96 14.66 3.19
N LYS A 116 -3.02 14.07 3.93
CA LYS A 116 -2.03 13.11 3.43
C LYS A 116 -1.93 11.94 4.39
N PRO A 117 -2.09 10.68 3.94
CA PRO A 117 -1.95 9.55 4.83
C PRO A 117 -0.52 9.44 5.37
N VAL A 118 -0.43 9.05 6.64
CA VAL A 118 0.82 8.79 7.34
C VAL A 118 0.84 7.33 7.77
N VAL A 119 1.90 6.61 7.41
CA VAL A 119 2.13 5.23 7.83
C VAL A 119 3.30 5.20 8.79
N ALA A 120 3.14 4.54 9.93
CA ALA A 120 4.19 4.41 10.95
C ALA A 120 4.62 2.96 11.14
N LEU A 121 5.94 2.71 11.09
CA LEU A 121 6.56 1.49 11.56
C LEU A 121 7.26 1.76 12.89
N LYS A 122 6.65 1.31 13.99
CA LYS A 122 7.17 1.47 15.35
C LYS A 122 8.04 0.29 15.74
N SER A 123 9.31 0.54 16.06
CA SER A 123 10.20 -0.48 16.62
C SER A 123 10.03 -0.58 18.16
N GLY A 124 10.62 -1.61 18.78
CA GLY A 124 10.56 -1.76 20.24
C GLY A 124 9.19 -2.10 20.84
N ARG A 125 8.36 -2.83 20.08
CA ARG A 125 6.95 -3.11 20.40
C ARG A 125 6.70 -4.11 21.53
N THR A 126 7.68 -4.96 21.81
CA THR A 126 7.61 -5.99 22.85
C THR A 126 8.51 -5.60 24.02
N SER A 127 8.34 -6.22 25.18
CA SER A 127 9.22 -5.95 26.33
C SER A 127 10.71 -6.16 25.99
N ALA A 128 11.04 -7.19 25.21
CA ALA A 128 12.40 -7.45 24.74
C ALA A 128 12.88 -6.41 23.73
N GLY A 129 12.03 -6.06 22.76
CA GLY A 129 12.35 -5.02 21.78
C GLY A 129 12.53 -3.65 22.43
N ALA A 130 11.67 -3.29 23.38
CA ALA A 130 11.74 -2.05 24.16
C ALA A 130 13.05 -1.97 24.95
N ARG A 131 13.48 -3.08 25.58
CA ARG A 131 14.81 -3.15 26.24
C ARG A 131 15.96 -2.95 25.25
N ALA A 132 15.90 -3.59 24.08
CA ALA A 132 16.92 -3.43 23.04
C ALA A 132 16.99 -1.99 22.52
N ALA A 133 15.84 -1.37 22.23
CA ALA A 133 15.74 0.03 21.80
C ALA A 133 16.25 1.01 22.86
N LYS A 134 15.98 0.74 24.14
CA LYS A 134 16.52 1.52 25.26
C LYS A 134 18.05 1.47 25.31
N SER A 135 18.64 0.29 25.13
CA SER A 135 20.11 0.16 25.07
C SER A 135 20.71 0.85 23.85
N HIS A 136 19.97 0.91 22.73
CA HIS A 136 20.42 1.55 21.50
C HIS A 136 20.36 3.09 21.55
N THR A 137 19.27 3.65 22.09
CA THR A 137 19.00 5.09 22.04
C THR A 137 19.24 5.81 23.37
N GLY A 138 19.40 5.07 24.46
CA GLY A 138 19.45 5.62 25.83
C GLY A 138 18.09 6.13 26.35
N SER A 139 17.04 6.15 25.51
CA SER A 139 15.71 6.63 25.87
C SER A 139 14.83 5.52 26.43
N ILE A 140 13.90 5.86 27.33
CA ILE A 140 12.90 4.89 27.80
C ILE A 140 11.95 4.62 26.63
N ALA A 141 12.00 3.39 26.10
CA ALA A 141 11.02 2.94 25.11
C ALA A 141 9.60 3.05 25.72
N GLY A 142 8.75 3.86 25.10
CA GLY A 142 7.38 4.04 25.55
C GLY A 142 6.54 2.78 25.38
N VAL A 143 5.40 2.74 26.09
CA VAL A 143 4.45 1.62 26.10
C VAL A 143 3.79 1.49 24.71
N ASP A 144 3.85 0.31 24.10
CA ASP A 144 3.45 0.11 22.72
C ASP A 144 1.95 0.35 22.49
N GLU A 145 1.13 0.00 23.49
CA GLU A 145 -0.32 0.21 23.50
C GLU A 145 -0.68 1.71 23.50
N VAL A 146 0.18 2.56 24.09
CA VAL A 146 0.01 4.01 24.05
C VAL A 146 0.29 4.56 22.65
N TYR A 147 1.31 4.02 21.96
CA TYR A 147 1.54 4.38 20.55
C TYR A 147 0.40 3.91 19.65
N GLU A 148 -0.13 2.70 19.87
CA GLU A 148 -1.30 2.20 19.13
C GLU A 148 -2.49 3.15 19.26
N ALA A 149 -2.84 3.53 20.50
CA ALA A 149 -3.94 4.45 20.76
C ALA A 149 -3.67 5.83 20.16
N ALA A 150 -2.44 6.35 20.30
CA ALA A 150 -2.06 7.66 19.78
C ALA A 150 -2.15 7.71 18.25
N PHE A 151 -1.61 6.70 17.56
CA PHE A 151 -1.67 6.61 16.10
C PHE A 151 -3.11 6.52 15.60
N SER A 152 -3.94 5.66 16.21
CA SER A 152 -5.36 5.53 15.88
C SER A 152 -6.13 6.84 16.06
N GLN A 153 -5.87 7.58 17.15
CA GLN A 153 -6.49 8.90 17.40
C GLN A 153 -6.07 9.99 16.43
N CYS A 154 -4.95 9.80 15.72
CA CYS A 154 -4.42 10.76 14.76
C CYS A 154 -4.61 10.33 13.31
N GLY A 155 -5.24 9.19 13.04
CA GLY A 155 -5.38 8.67 11.67
C GLY A 155 -4.08 8.17 11.05
N ILE A 156 -3.06 7.89 11.87
CA ILE A 156 -1.82 7.25 11.42
C ILE A 156 -2.09 5.75 11.26
N ILE A 157 -1.75 5.21 10.10
CA ILE A 157 -1.85 3.78 9.81
C ILE A 157 -0.60 3.09 10.33
N ARG A 158 -0.76 2.07 11.18
CA ARG A 158 0.37 1.37 11.78
C ARG A 158 0.72 0.12 10.97
N ALA A 159 1.96 0.07 10.45
CA ALA A 159 2.53 -1.13 9.86
C ALA A 159 3.17 -2.04 10.94
N ARG A 160 3.10 -3.36 10.76
CA ARG A 160 3.63 -4.33 11.73
C ARG A 160 4.97 -4.93 11.35
N ASN A 161 5.38 -4.80 10.09
CA ASN A 161 6.67 -5.25 9.58
C ASN A 161 7.10 -4.34 8.42
N MET A 162 8.27 -4.63 7.84
CA MET A 162 8.87 -3.81 6.78
C MET A 162 8.08 -3.89 5.46
N GLU A 163 7.66 -5.08 5.07
CA GLU A 163 6.90 -5.34 3.86
C GLU A 163 5.58 -4.57 3.85
N GLN A 164 4.74 -4.77 4.89
CA GLN A 164 3.51 -4.01 5.09
C GLN A 164 3.75 -2.50 5.08
N PHE A 165 4.87 -2.03 5.65
CA PHE A 165 5.17 -0.61 5.71
C PHE A 165 5.31 0.02 4.32
N PHE A 166 6.02 -0.66 3.41
CA PHE A 166 6.19 -0.18 2.05
C PHE A 166 4.99 -0.46 1.16
N ASP A 167 4.34 -1.62 1.29
CA ASP A 167 3.15 -1.97 0.49
C ASP A 167 1.96 -1.07 0.80
N ILE A 168 1.71 -0.78 2.09
CA ILE A 168 0.67 0.18 2.49
C ILE A 168 1.01 1.57 1.94
N GLY A 169 2.30 1.97 2.01
CA GLY A 169 2.77 3.22 1.42
C GLY A 169 2.50 3.32 -0.08
N ARG A 170 2.82 2.27 -0.83
CA ARG A 170 2.56 2.14 -2.27
C ARG A 170 1.06 2.26 -2.55
N ALA A 171 0.22 1.48 -1.87
CA ALA A 171 -1.21 1.51 -2.09
C ALA A 171 -1.84 2.89 -1.84
N LEU A 172 -1.48 3.55 -0.73
CA LEU A 172 -1.96 4.89 -0.40
C LEU A 172 -1.47 5.98 -1.37
N ALA A 173 -0.34 5.73 -2.06
CA ALA A 173 0.21 6.67 -3.04
C ALA A 173 -0.48 6.54 -4.41
N LEU A 174 -0.95 5.34 -4.72
CA LEU A 174 -1.50 4.98 -6.02
C LEU A 174 -3.04 4.99 -6.06
N GLN A 175 -3.72 4.78 -4.93
CA GLN A 175 -5.17 4.59 -4.89
C GLN A 175 -5.90 5.61 -4.00
N PRO A 176 -7.17 5.95 -4.33
CA PRO A 176 -8.00 6.75 -3.45
C PRO A 176 -8.38 5.99 -2.17
N PRO A 177 -8.73 6.70 -1.08
CA PRO A 177 -9.28 6.07 0.12
C PRO A 177 -10.61 5.36 -0.20
N ALA A 178 -10.82 4.18 0.39
CA ALA A 178 -12.10 3.47 0.24
C ALA A 178 -13.18 4.12 1.12
N ARG A 179 -14.42 4.17 0.63
CA ARG A 179 -15.54 4.79 1.37
C ARG A 179 -16.25 3.86 2.35
N GLY A 180 -15.73 2.66 2.55
CA GLY A 180 -16.31 1.66 3.43
C GLY A 180 -15.61 0.31 3.33
N PRO A 181 -16.02 -0.68 4.13
CA PRO A 181 -15.29 -1.93 4.29
C PRO A 181 -15.71 -3.05 3.33
N ASN A 182 -16.75 -2.84 2.51
CA ASN A 182 -17.26 -3.88 1.61
C ASN A 182 -16.40 -3.98 0.36
N ILE A 183 -15.79 -5.12 0.12
CA ILE A 183 -14.84 -5.38 -0.95
C ILE A 183 -15.41 -6.44 -1.90
N ALA A 184 -15.29 -6.21 -3.19
CA ALA A 184 -15.50 -7.24 -4.20
C ALA A 184 -14.16 -7.90 -4.56
N ILE A 185 -14.18 -9.21 -4.78
CA ILE A 185 -13.02 -9.96 -5.25
C ILE A 185 -13.35 -10.53 -6.62
N ILE A 186 -12.45 -10.33 -7.58
CA ILE A 186 -12.56 -10.89 -8.93
C ILE A 186 -11.36 -11.79 -9.15
N THR A 187 -11.59 -13.03 -9.54
CA THR A 187 -10.52 -14.00 -9.74
C THR A 187 -10.82 -14.97 -10.86
N ASP A 188 -9.78 -15.61 -11.40
CA ASP A 188 -9.86 -16.78 -12.28
C ASP A 188 -9.53 -18.10 -11.55
N ALA A 189 -9.30 -18.03 -10.24
CA ALA A 189 -8.90 -19.17 -9.42
C ALA A 189 -9.55 -19.17 -8.03
N GLY A 190 -10.47 -20.12 -7.82
CA GLY A 190 -11.21 -20.24 -6.55
C GLY A 190 -10.35 -20.43 -5.30
N GLY A 191 -9.22 -21.15 -5.37
CA GLY A 191 -8.34 -21.36 -4.20
C GLY A 191 -7.77 -20.04 -3.64
N PRO A 192 -6.98 -19.30 -4.42
CA PRO A 192 -6.55 -17.94 -4.07
C PRO A 192 -7.69 -16.98 -3.73
N GLY A 193 -8.83 -17.08 -4.43
CA GLY A 193 -10.02 -16.29 -4.12
C GLY A 193 -10.54 -16.52 -2.70
N ILE A 194 -10.60 -17.78 -2.25
CA ILE A 194 -11.00 -18.13 -0.87
C ILE A 194 -9.98 -17.58 0.15
N MET A 195 -8.68 -17.70 -0.13
CA MET A 195 -7.64 -17.11 0.72
C MET A 195 -7.83 -15.59 0.87
N ALA A 196 -8.13 -14.89 -0.23
CA ALA A 196 -8.37 -13.45 -0.19
C ALA A 196 -9.63 -13.10 0.63
N VAL A 197 -10.69 -13.90 0.55
CA VAL A 197 -11.90 -13.73 1.40
C VAL A 197 -11.54 -13.84 2.87
N ASP A 198 -10.87 -14.93 3.26
CA ASP A 198 -10.48 -15.17 4.65
C ASP A 198 -9.61 -14.02 5.18
N GLU A 199 -8.62 -13.60 4.41
CA GLU A 199 -7.70 -12.54 4.80
C GLU A 199 -8.37 -11.15 4.88
N CYS A 200 -9.38 -10.89 4.03
CA CYS A 200 -10.23 -9.71 4.13
C CYS A 200 -11.02 -9.70 5.44
N GLU A 201 -11.76 -10.78 5.73
CA GLU A 201 -12.60 -10.89 6.93
C GLU A 201 -11.76 -10.83 8.21
N LEU A 202 -10.60 -11.50 8.26
CA LEU A 202 -9.66 -11.45 9.39
C LEU A 202 -9.13 -10.04 9.68
N ARG A 203 -9.13 -9.14 8.68
CA ARG A 203 -8.73 -7.74 8.81
C ARG A 203 -9.90 -6.78 9.06
N GLY A 204 -11.12 -7.31 9.21
CA GLY A 204 -12.31 -6.52 9.44
C GLY A 204 -12.86 -5.83 8.17
N LEU A 205 -12.39 -6.24 6.99
CA LEU A 205 -13.09 -5.99 5.73
C LEU A 205 -14.32 -6.90 5.65
N ARG A 206 -15.19 -6.65 4.69
CA ARG A 206 -16.38 -7.46 4.43
C ARG A 206 -16.41 -7.87 2.97
N VAL A 207 -16.76 -9.12 2.69
CA VAL A 207 -16.97 -9.59 1.32
C VAL A 207 -18.46 -9.93 1.12
N PRO A 208 -19.34 -8.92 1.02
CA PRO A 208 -20.78 -9.17 0.96
C PRO A 208 -21.17 -9.76 -0.39
N GLU A 209 -22.33 -10.41 -0.42
CA GLU A 209 -23.03 -10.71 -1.67
C GLU A 209 -23.18 -9.46 -2.53
N LEU A 210 -22.97 -9.59 -3.84
CA LEU A 210 -23.25 -8.52 -4.79
C LEU A 210 -24.75 -8.18 -4.82
N SER A 211 -25.06 -6.95 -5.21
CA SER A 211 -26.43 -6.49 -5.45
C SER A 211 -27.14 -7.38 -6.49
N GLU A 212 -28.47 -7.43 -6.44
CA GLU A 212 -29.24 -8.20 -7.41
C GLU A 212 -29.09 -7.64 -8.82
N GLU A 213 -28.91 -6.33 -8.96
CA GLU A 213 -28.57 -5.67 -10.23
C GLU A 213 -27.23 -6.14 -10.78
N ALA A 214 -26.16 -6.15 -9.97
CA ALA A 214 -24.85 -6.65 -10.39
C ALA A 214 -24.91 -8.13 -10.79
N LYS A 215 -25.60 -8.96 -9.99
CA LYS A 215 -25.82 -10.37 -10.31
C LYS A 215 -26.61 -10.56 -11.60
N ALA A 216 -27.64 -9.75 -11.85
CA ALA A 216 -28.41 -9.81 -13.10
C ALA A 216 -27.52 -9.50 -14.31
N ARG A 217 -26.68 -8.46 -14.23
CA ARG A 217 -25.73 -8.12 -15.30
C ARG A 217 -24.71 -9.23 -15.54
N LEU A 218 -24.19 -9.87 -14.50
CA LEU A 218 -23.30 -11.02 -14.64
C LEU A 218 -24.01 -12.23 -15.29
N ARG A 219 -25.28 -12.48 -14.95
CA ARG A 219 -26.10 -13.53 -15.61
C ARG A 219 -26.32 -13.23 -17.09
N GLU A 220 -26.61 -11.98 -17.45
CA GLU A 220 -26.72 -11.57 -18.86
C GLU A 220 -25.44 -11.88 -19.63
N LEU A 221 -24.26 -11.60 -19.06
CA LEU A 221 -22.97 -11.94 -19.69
C LEU A 221 -22.76 -13.46 -19.85
N MET A 222 -23.29 -14.28 -18.92
CA MET A 222 -23.28 -15.73 -19.07
C MET A 222 -24.19 -16.19 -20.21
N GLU A 223 -25.40 -15.63 -20.31
CA GLU A 223 -26.37 -15.94 -21.37
C GLU A 223 -25.88 -15.52 -22.76
N GLU A 224 -25.17 -14.39 -22.85
CA GLU A 224 -24.50 -13.90 -24.06
C GLU A 224 -23.24 -14.72 -24.43
N GLY A 225 -22.79 -15.63 -23.55
CA GLY A 225 -21.59 -16.43 -23.75
C GLY A 225 -20.28 -15.66 -23.57
N LYS A 226 -20.31 -14.49 -22.94
CA LYS A 226 -19.13 -13.67 -22.62
C LYS A 226 -18.40 -14.15 -21.38
N ILE A 227 -19.12 -14.75 -20.43
CA ILE A 227 -18.57 -15.41 -19.24
C ILE A 227 -19.02 -16.89 -19.26
N PRO A 228 -18.18 -17.85 -18.80
CA PRO A 228 -18.58 -19.25 -18.76
C PRO A 228 -19.82 -19.49 -17.89
N PRO A 229 -20.74 -20.41 -18.28
CA PRO A 229 -21.96 -20.69 -17.52
C PRO A 229 -21.72 -21.35 -16.16
N PHE A 230 -20.50 -21.80 -15.90
CA PHE A 230 -20.05 -22.42 -14.65
C PHE A 230 -19.17 -21.48 -13.81
N ALA A 231 -19.02 -20.22 -14.19
CA ALA A 231 -18.41 -19.19 -13.35
C ALA A 231 -19.25 -18.94 -12.09
N ALA A 232 -18.60 -18.57 -10.98
CA ALA A 232 -19.31 -18.18 -9.77
C ALA A 232 -19.52 -16.67 -9.79
N ILE A 233 -20.78 -16.22 -9.85
CA ILE A 233 -21.16 -14.80 -9.95
C ILE A 233 -21.60 -14.21 -8.60
N GLY A 234 -21.08 -14.78 -7.51
CA GLY A 234 -21.25 -14.25 -6.17
C GLY A 234 -20.15 -13.22 -5.85
N ASN A 235 -19.70 -13.20 -4.61
CA ASN A 235 -18.48 -12.51 -4.21
C ASN A 235 -17.63 -13.50 -3.39
N PRO A 236 -16.54 -14.05 -3.94
CA PRO A 236 -15.85 -13.63 -5.17
C PRO A 236 -16.60 -13.89 -6.49
N ILE A 237 -16.30 -13.06 -7.49
CA ILE A 237 -16.60 -13.32 -8.90
C ILE A 237 -15.47 -14.24 -9.43
N ASP A 238 -15.73 -15.54 -9.56
CA ASP A 238 -14.78 -16.53 -10.08
C ASP A 238 -15.05 -16.81 -11.57
N LEU A 239 -14.20 -16.22 -12.42
CA LEU A 239 -14.20 -16.32 -13.87
C LEU A 239 -13.61 -17.63 -14.40
N THR A 240 -13.07 -18.47 -13.50
CA THR A 240 -12.49 -19.80 -13.76
C THR A 240 -11.25 -19.80 -14.65
N GLY A 241 -10.60 -20.96 -14.78
CA GLY A 241 -9.35 -21.13 -15.55
C GLY A 241 -9.46 -20.93 -17.08
N SER A 242 -10.59 -20.44 -17.59
CA SER A 242 -10.74 -19.98 -18.97
C SER A 242 -10.96 -18.46 -19.07
N ALA A 243 -10.64 -17.72 -18.01
CA ALA A 243 -10.78 -16.27 -17.97
C ALA A 243 -9.98 -15.59 -19.09
N THR A 244 -10.56 -14.53 -19.64
CA THR A 244 -9.93 -13.66 -20.63
C THR A 244 -9.83 -12.25 -20.08
N ALA A 245 -9.03 -11.41 -20.75
CA ALA A 245 -8.88 -10.01 -20.43
C ALA A 245 -10.23 -9.24 -20.46
N GLU A 246 -11.12 -9.59 -21.40
CA GLU A 246 -12.47 -9.00 -21.51
C GLU A 246 -13.38 -9.42 -20.33
N MET A 247 -13.26 -10.65 -19.84
CA MET A 247 -14.04 -11.09 -18.68
C MET A 247 -13.65 -10.32 -17.40
N PHE A 248 -12.36 -10.08 -17.18
CA PHE A 248 -11.89 -9.23 -16.07
C PHE A 248 -12.36 -7.78 -16.22
N GLU A 249 -12.35 -7.23 -17.43
CA GLU A 249 -12.82 -5.88 -17.72
C GLU A 249 -14.31 -5.70 -17.35
N GLU A 250 -15.17 -6.61 -17.80
CA GLU A 250 -16.61 -6.52 -17.55
C GLU A 250 -16.97 -6.82 -16.08
N ALA A 251 -16.32 -7.82 -15.47
CA ALA A 251 -16.51 -8.12 -14.04
C ALA A 251 -16.10 -6.93 -13.15
N LEU A 252 -14.97 -6.27 -13.47
CA LEU A 252 -14.51 -5.10 -12.74
C LEU A 252 -15.47 -3.93 -12.89
N ARG A 253 -15.96 -3.69 -14.11
CA ARG A 253 -16.94 -2.63 -14.37
C ARG A 253 -18.20 -2.83 -13.51
N ILE A 254 -18.74 -4.04 -13.50
CA ILE A 254 -19.94 -4.38 -12.71
C ILE A 254 -19.67 -4.20 -11.20
N ALA A 255 -18.54 -4.71 -10.70
CA ALA A 255 -18.18 -4.57 -9.28
C ALA A 255 -17.97 -3.10 -8.85
N LEU A 256 -17.39 -2.27 -9.72
CA LEU A 256 -17.19 -0.84 -9.45
C LEU A 256 -18.48 -0.03 -9.55
N GLU A 257 -19.46 -0.47 -10.35
CA GLU A 257 -20.80 0.13 -10.44
C GLU A 257 -21.71 -0.23 -9.27
N ASP A 258 -21.48 -1.37 -8.61
CA ASP A 258 -22.29 -1.81 -7.48
C ASP A 258 -22.19 -0.82 -6.29
N PRO A 259 -23.30 -0.18 -5.87
CA PRO A 259 -23.26 0.86 -4.83
C PRO A 259 -22.85 0.32 -3.45
N ASP A 260 -23.01 -0.98 -3.19
CA ASP A 260 -22.67 -1.61 -1.91
C ASP A 260 -21.19 -1.99 -1.81
N ILE A 261 -20.44 -1.92 -2.91
CA ILE A 261 -18.99 -2.20 -2.97
C ILE A 261 -18.19 -0.91 -2.85
N HIS A 262 -17.18 -0.91 -1.98
CA HIS A 262 -16.33 0.25 -1.69
C HIS A 262 -14.91 0.15 -2.22
N GLY A 263 -14.48 -1.04 -2.66
CA GLY A 263 -13.18 -1.31 -3.26
C GLY A 263 -13.15 -2.69 -3.89
N VAL A 264 -12.19 -2.95 -4.78
CA VAL A 264 -12.09 -4.22 -5.51
C VAL A 264 -10.68 -4.80 -5.42
N ILE A 265 -10.58 -6.10 -5.16
CA ILE A 265 -9.34 -6.87 -5.32
C ILE A 265 -9.46 -7.67 -6.63
N VAL A 266 -8.54 -7.45 -7.57
CA VAL A 266 -8.47 -8.16 -8.85
C VAL A 266 -7.32 -9.15 -8.81
N MET A 267 -7.62 -10.43 -9.02
CA MET A 267 -6.67 -11.54 -8.93
C MET A 267 -6.66 -12.33 -10.24
N GLY A 268 -5.83 -11.91 -11.19
CA GLY A 268 -5.60 -12.68 -12.41
C GLY A 268 -4.38 -13.58 -12.25
N LEU A 269 -4.53 -14.89 -12.43
CA LEU A 269 -3.38 -15.78 -12.53
C LEU A 269 -2.86 -15.74 -13.97
N HIS A 270 -1.71 -15.08 -14.17
CA HIS A 270 -1.01 -15.04 -15.47
C HIS A 270 -0.67 -16.41 -16.08
N HIS A 271 -0.85 -17.50 -15.31
CA HIS A 271 -0.68 -18.88 -15.75
C HIS A 271 -1.79 -19.36 -16.70
N VAL A 272 -2.97 -18.74 -16.66
CA VAL A 272 -4.13 -19.16 -17.46
C VAL A 272 -3.87 -18.89 -18.95
N PRO A 273 -3.95 -19.89 -19.85
CA PRO A 273 -3.55 -19.72 -21.26
C PRO A 273 -4.34 -18.64 -22.04
N ALA A 274 -5.59 -18.39 -21.64
CA ALA A 274 -6.46 -17.43 -22.32
C ALA A 274 -6.34 -16.00 -21.77
N LEU A 275 -5.63 -15.82 -20.65
CA LEU A 275 -5.41 -14.51 -20.03
C LEU A 275 -4.14 -13.89 -20.62
N SER A 276 -4.31 -12.97 -21.56
CA SER A 276 -3.20 -12.17 -22.10
C SER A 276 -2.92 -10.98 -21.20
N GLU A 277 -1.67 -10.48 -21.22
CA GLU A 277 -1.19 -9.39 -20.38
C GLU A 277 -1.88 -8.04 -20.64
N ASP A 278 -2.68 -7.92 -21.70
CA ASP A 278 -3.51 -6.74 -21.99
C ASP A 278 -4.65 -6.57 -20.98
N TYR A 279 -4.97 -7.61 -20.19
CA TYR A 279 -5.93 -7.51 -19.09
C TYR A 279 -5.55 -6.40 -18.10
N VAL A 280 -4.26 -6.18 -17.89
CA VAL A 280 -3.74 -5.11 -17.03
C VAL A 280 -4.15 -3.73 -17.58
N ASP A 281 -4.02 -3.51 -18.90
CA ASP A 281 -4.38 -2.25 -19.54
C ASP A 281 -5.90 -2.01 -19.46
N ARG A 282 -6.69 -3.07 -19.67
CA ARG A 282 -8.16 -3.01 -19.60
C ARG A 282 -8.66 -2.72 -18.19
N VAL A 283 -8.11 -3.43 -17.20
CA VAL A 283 -8.42 -3.20 -15.78
C VAL A 283 -8.08 -1.76 -15.38
N ALA A 284 -6.91 -1.26 -15.77
CA ALA A 284 -6.52 0.13 -15.52
C ALA A 284 -7.48 1.14 -16.16
N ALA A 285 -7.80 0.95 -17.44
CA ALA A 285 -8.69 1.86 -18.18
C ALA A 285 -10.12 1.91 -17.63
N ILE A 286 -10.58 0.85 -16.97
CA ILE A 286 -11.83 0.83 -16.22
C ILE A 286 -11.65 1.50 -14.88
N ALA A 287 -10.65 1.12 -14.09
CA ALA A 287 -10.41 1.64 -12.74
C ALA A 287 -10.31 3.18 -12.71
N GLU A 288 -9.64 3.80 -13.69
CA GLU A 288 -9.50 5.27 -13.80
C GLU A 288 -10.84 6.02 -13.89
N ARG A 289 -11.92 5.35 -14.33
CA ARG A 289 -13.25 5.96 -14.48
C ARG A 289 -14.05 6.00 -13.19
N TYR A 290 -13.62 5.27 -12.16
CA TYR A 290 -14.35 5.12 -10.90
C TYR A 290 -13.53 5.65 -9.72
N GLY A 291 -14.22 6.23 -8.73
CA GLY A 291 -13.60 6.78 -7.52
C GLY A 291 -13.41 5.76 -6.39
N LYS A 292 -13.34 4.46 -6.69
CA LYS A 292 -13.19 3.37 -5.72
C LYS A 292 -11.81 2.73 -5.89
N PRO A 293 -11.10 2.37 -4.80
CA PRO A 293 -9.80 1.75 -4.91
C PRO A 293 -9.85 0.36 -5.54
N VAL A 294 -8.86 0.08 -6.37
CA VAL A 294 -8.56 -1.23 -6.95
C VAL A 294 -7.17 -1.66 -6.51
N VAL A 295 -7.06 -2.90 -6.02
CA VAL A 295 -5.80 -3.56 -5.67
C VAL A 295 -5.67 -4.79 -6.54
N ALA A 296 -4.52 -5.00 -7.16
CA ALA A 296 -4.23 -6.21 -7.91
C ALA A 296 -3.47 -7.23 -7.05
N CYS A 297 -3.62 -8.50 -7.37
CA CYS A 297 -2.81 -9.59 -6.85
C CYS A 297 -2.44 -10.52 -7.99
N ASP A 298 -1.14 -10.74 -8.20
CA ASP A 298 -0.64 -11.74 -9.14
C ASP A 298 0.41 -12.58 -8.42
N ILE A 299 0.09 -13.87 -8.23
CA ILE A 299 0.86 -14.78 -7.39
C ILE A 299 2.00 -15.40 -8.21
N GLY A 300 3.23 -15.29 -7.70
CA GLY A 300 4.42 -15.93 -8.26
C GLY A 300 5.64 -15.00 -8.27
N GLU A 301 6.82 -15.57 -8.46
CA GLU A 301 8.10 -14.84 -8.40
C GLU A 301 8.90 -14.88 -9.72
N THR A 302 8.32 -15.44 -10.77
CA THR A 302 8.97 -15.51 -12.09
C THR A 302 8.89 -14.17 -12.81
N GLU A 303 9.61 -14.05 -13.93
CA GLU A 303 9.64 -12.83 -14.75
C GLU A 303 8.24 -12.37 -15.18
N MET A 304 7.30 -13.29 -15.46
CA MET A 304 5.94 -12.95 -15.84
C MET A 304 5.17 -12.30 -14.68
N ALA A 305 5.30 -12.85 -13.47
CA ALA A 305 4.64 -12.32 -12.29
C ALA A 305 5.15 -10.92 -11.95
N VAL A 306 6.48 -10.75 -11.97
CA VAL A 306 7.13 -9.45 -11.79
C VAL A 306 6.72 -8.45 -12.88
N TYR A 307 6.60 -8.89 -14.13
CA TYR A 307 6.14 -8.07 -15.25
C TYR A 307 4.71 -7.56 -15.03
N ILE A 308 3.78 -8.46 -14.70
CA ILE A 308 2.38 -8.13 -14.46
C ILE A 308 2.23 -7.15 -13.29
N ARG A 309 2.86 -7.45 -12.13
CA ARG A 309 2.80 -6.56 -10.96
C ARG A 309 3.35 -5.16 -11.26
N ARG A 310 4.51 -5.09 -11.93
CA ARG A 310 5.10 -3.79 -12.34
C ARG A 310 4.24 -3.04 -13.35
N LYS A 311 3.53 -3.75 -14.24
CA LYS A 311 2.65 -3.12 -15.22
C LYS A 311 1.43 -2.49 -14.53
N PHE A 312 0.84 -3.18 -13.54
CA PHE A 312 -0.21 -2.60 -12.70
C PHE A 312 0.27 -1.36 -11.93
N ASP A 313 1.43 -1.43 -11.27
CA ASP A 313 1.98 -0.30 -10.51
C ASP A 313 2.19 0.94 -11.40
N LYS A 314 2.64 0.74 -12.65
CA LYS A 314 2.79 1.82 -13.65
C LYS A 314 1.47 2.49 -14.02
N TYR A 315 0.37 1.74 -14.00
CA TYR A 315 -0.98 2.27 -14.20
C TYR A 315 -1.64 2.76 -12.91
N GLY A 316 -0.87 2.86 -11.83
CA GLY A 316 -1.39 3.36 -10.57
C GLY A 316 -2.27 2.37 -9.82
N ILE A 317 -2.19 1.06 -10.11
CA ILE A 317 -2.88 0.02 -9.34
C ILE A 317 -1.82 -0.76 -8.55
N PRO A 318 -1.83 -0.74 -7.20
CA PRO A 318 -0.87 -1.48 -6.41
C PRO A 318 -1.08 -2.98 -6.64
N ALA A 319 -0.04 -3.68 -7.06
CA ALA A 319 -0.08 -5.13 -7.26
C ALA A 319 0.73 -5.90 -6.21
N CYS A 320 0.08 -6.84 -5.54
CA CYS A 320 0.66 -7.64 -4.47
C CYS A 320 0.99 -9.05 -4.96
N GLU A 321 1.92 -9.72 -4.27
CA GLU A 321 2.34 -11.09 -4.57
C GLU A 321 1.48 -12.16 -3.89
N SER A 322 0.70 -11.78 -2.88
CA SER A 322 -0.15 -12.68 -2.12
C SER A 322 -1.55 -12.10 -1.82
N PRO A 323 -2.57 -12.97 -1.63
CA PRO A 323 -3.87 -12.57 -1.12
C PRO A 323 -3.81 -11.82 0.22
N GLU A 324 -2.91 -12.24 1.11
CA GLU A 324 -2.66 -11.67 2.44
C GLU A 324 -2.22 -10.20 2.34
N ASP A 325 -1.33 -9.90 1.40
CA ASP A 325 -0.80 -8.56 1.17
C ASP A 325 -1.85 -7.68 0.50
N ALA A 326 -2.59 -8.22 -0.49
CA ALA A 326 -3.69 -7.52 -1.14
C ALA A 326 -4.77 -7.11 -0.11
N ALA A 327 -5.16 -8.02 0.78
CA ALA A 327 -6.09 -7.72 1.87
C ALA A 327 -5.50 -6.71 2.86
N THR A 328 -4.19 -6.77 3.14
CA THR A 328 -3.52 -5.84 4.05
C THR A 328 -3.53 -4.40 3.52
N VAL A 329 -3.19 -4.21 2.24
CA VAL A 329 -3.18 -2.86 1.66
C VAL A 329 -4.60 -2.34 1.43
N MET A 330 -5.56 -3.19 1.07
CA MET A 330 -6.97 -2.81 0.99
C MET A 330 -7.51 -2.37 2.36
N ALA A 331 -7.16 -3.09 3.43
CA ALA A 331 -7.53 -2.70 4.80
C ALA A 331 -6.95 -1.34 5.18
N ALA A 332 -5.75 -0.99 4.72
CA ALA A 332 -5.19 0.34 4.95
C ALA A 332 -5.93 1.45 4.19
N LEU A 333 -6.33 1.21 2.93
CA LEU A 333 -7.15 2.13 2.14
C LEU A 333 -8.52 2.38 2.79
N VAL A 334 -9.15 1.33 3.32
CA VAL A 334 -10.40 1.40 4.09
C VAL A 334 -10.20 2.13 5.41
N ALA A 335 -9.15 1.81 6.17
CA ALA A 335 -8.86 2.48 7.44
C ALA A 335 -8.66 3.99 7.25
N TYR A 336 -7.95 4.39 6.20
CA TYR A 336 -7.74 5.80 5.88
C TYR A 336 -9.06 6.50 5.51
N GLY A 337 -9.87 5.91 4.62
CA GLY A 337 -11.15 6.50 4.24
C GLY A 337 -12.14 6.58 5.39
N CYS A 338 -12.23 5.56 6.23
CA CYS A 338 -13.00 5.58 7.47
C CYS A 338 -12.55 6.70 8.41
N TYR A 339 -11.24 6.92 8.56
CA TYR A 339 -10.73 8.04 9.33
C TYR A 339 -11.15 9.39 8.72
N LEU A 340 -10.98 9.58 7.41
CA LEU A 340 -11.35 10.81 6.72
C LEU A 340 -12.86 11.12 6.85
N MET A 341 -13.72 10.11 6.79
CA MET A 341 -15.16 10.26 7.04
C MET A 341 -15.44 10.67 8.49
N LYS A 342 -14.80 10.00 9.46
CA LYS A 342 -14.94 10.29 10.89
C LYS A 342 -14.58 11.74 11.23
N VAL A 343 -13.60 12.33 10.54
CA VAL A 343 -13.16 13.73 10.74
C VAL A 343 -13.79 14.74 9.77
N GLY A 344 -14.76 14.30 8.95
CA GLY A 344 -15.56 15.15 8.07
C GLY A 344 -14.83 15.69 6.83
N VAL A 345 -13.74 15.02 6.40
CA VAL A 345 -13.00 15.36 5.17
C VAL A 345 -13.59 14.65 3.95
N LEU A 346 -13.86 13.34 4.09
CA LEU A 346 -14.51 12.54 3.05
C LEU A 346 -16.01 12.48 3.33
N ARG A 347 -16.84 12.71 2.31
CA ARG A 347 -18.30 12.67 2.38
C ARG A 347 -18.88 11.51 1.61
#